data_AF-A0A6J6AFN9-F1
#
_entry.id   AF-A0A6J6AFN9-F1
#
_cell.length_a   1.000
_cell.length_b   1.000
_cell.length_c   1.000
_cell.angle_alpha   90.00
_cell.angle_beta   90.00
_cell.angle_gamma   90.00
#
_symmetry.space_group_name_H-M   'P 1'
#
loop_
_entity.id
_entity.type
_entity.pdbx_description
1 polymer ?
#
loop_
_entity_poly.entity_id
_entity_poly.type
_entity_poly.pdbx_seq_one_letter_code
_entity_poly.pdbx_strand_id
1 'polypeptide(L)'
;MEAFTAVRPGDAVLSEEGADDRRRLTSDRVWIVDPLDGTNEYGEGRADWAVHIALWEQNALTAGAVSLPSIDAVFGTDPVVVVPPKEGLKPRLVTSRNRAPYAAVLVSEHLDCDAFRLGSAGAKAMSILMGEADIYVHDGGMYQWDSAAPAAVAMAAGLHVSRLDGSPLEYNTPDTWLPDFFVCRPEYTDAILHAIWGRDPR
;
A
#
# COMPACT_ATOMS: atom_id res chain seq x y z
N MET A 1 -17.20 9.90 -5.44
CA MET A 1 -16.89 11.05 -6.32
C MET A 1 -17.60 12.34 -5.91
N GLU A 2 -18.94 12.34 -5.81
CA GLU A 2 -19.72 13.54 -5.45
C GLU A 2 -19.26 14.22 -4.14
N ALA A 3 -18.89 13.43 -3.13
CA ALA A 3 -18.37 13.94 -1.86
C ALA A 3 -17.12 14.82 -2.07
N PHE A 4 -16.14 14.39 -2.87
CA PHE A 4 -14.95 15.19 -3.17
C PHE A 4 -15.30 16.47 -3.93
N THR A 5 -16.19 16.39 -4.92
CA THR A 5 -16.66 17.57 -5.64
C THR A 5 -17.35 18.58 -4.72
N ALA A 6 -18.08 18.11 -3.69
CA ALA A 6 -18.77 18.98 -2.74
C ALA A 6 -17.80 19.69 -1.77
N VAL A 7 -16.80 18.99 -1.22
CA VAL A 7 -15.91 19.55 -0.18
C VAL A 7 -14.56 20.05 -0.71
N ARG A 8 -14.14 19.60 -1.89
CA ARG A 8 -12.88 19.95 -2.57
C ARG A 8 -13.10 20.11 -4.09
N PRO A 9 -13.95 21.06 -4.53
CA PRO A 9 -14.30 21.22 -5.95
C PRO A 9 -13.11 21.55 -6.87
N GLY A 10 -12.01 22.07 -6.32
CA GLY A 10 -10.80 22.41 -7.06
C GLY A 10 -9.79 21.27 -7.21
N ASP A 11 -9.92 20.19 -6.42
CA ASP A 11 -9.00 19.06 -6.49
C ASP A 11 -9.45 18.11 -7.61
N ALA A 12 -8.49 17.53 -8.35
CA ALA A 12 -8.79 16.46 -9.29
C ALA A 12 -8.95 15.12 -8.56
N VAL A 13 -9.52 14.12 -9.23
CA VAL A 13 -9.71 12.78 -8.66
C VAL A 13 -9.31 11.73 -9.70
N LEU A 14 -8.49 10.78 -9.28
CA LEU A 14 -8.20 9.52 -9.95
C LEU A 14 -8.86 8.40 -9.13
N SER A 15 -9.77 7.64 -9.74
CA SER A 15 -10.53 6.59 -9.06
C SER A 15 -10.58 5.34 -9.93
N GLU A 16 -10.51 4.15 -9.31
CA GLU A 16 -10.67 2.87 -10.02
C GLU A 16 -11.99 2.83 -10.82
N GLU A 17 -13.11 3.13 -10.16
CA GLU A 17 -14.46 3.11 -10.72
C GLU A 17 -14.82 4.36 -11.57
N GLY A 18 -13.89 5.30 -11.73
CA GLY A 18 -14.10 6.58 -12.39
C GLY A 18 -13.44 6.65 -13.76
N ALA A 19 -13.95 7.53 -14.63
CA ALA A 19 -13.20 7.91 -15.82
C ALA A 19 -11.91 8.67 -15.41
N ASP A 20 -10.77 8.34 -16.03
CA ASP A 20 -9.52 9.08 -15.84
C ASP A 20 -9.61 10.48 -16.48
N ASP A 21 -10.03 11.46 -15.68
CA ASP A 21 -9.98 12.87 -16.08
C ASP A 21 -8.53 13.38 -16.04
N ARG A 22 -7.96 13.49 -17.25
CA ARG A 22 -6.57 13.91 -17.48
C ARG A 22 -6.23 15.30 -16.93
N ARG A 23 -7.20 16.12 -16.51
CA ARG A 23 -6.95 17.35 -15.74
C ARG A 23 -6.10 17.11 -14.49
N ARG A 24 -6.08 15.88 -13.95
CA ARG A 24 -5.20 15.50 -12.83
C ARG A 24 -3.71 15.73 -13.14
N LEU A 25 -3.28 15.57 -14.40
CA LEU A 25 -1.87 15.69 -14.79
C LEU A 25 -1.34 17.13 -14.76
N THR A 26 -2.24 18.10 -14.70
CA THR A 26 -1.90 19.53 -14.58
C THR A 26 -2.39 20.12 -13.26
N SER A 27 -2.97 19.30 -12.37
CA SER A 27 -3.44 19.74 -11.06
C SER A 27 -2.35 19.58 -10.03
N ASP A 28 -2.25 20.54 -9.11
CA ASP A 28 -1.33 20.45 -7.97
C ASP A 28 -1.83 19.48 -6.90
N ARG A 29 -3.12 19.15 -6.89
CA ARG A 29 -3.79 18.33 -5.86
C ARG A 29 -4.70 17.29 -6.52
N VAL A 30 -4.48 16.02 -6.20
CA VAL A 30 -5.22 14.89 -6.78
C VAL A 30 -5.58 13.89 -5.69
N TRP A 31 -6.87 13.60 -5.54
CA TRP A 31 -7.34 12.48 -4.75
C TRP A 31 -7.17 11.18 -5.54
N ILE A 32 -6.48 10.19 -4.97
CA ILE A 32 -6.32 8.87 -5.55
C ILE A 32 -7.14 7.90 -4.70
N VAL A 33 -8.13 7.25 -5.30
CA VAL A 33 -9.20 6.56 -4.57
C VAL A 33 -9.42 5.16 -5.11
N ASP A 34 -9.49 4.20 -4.19
CA ASP A 34 -10.06 2.88 -4.45
C ASP A 34 -11.31 2.72 -3.57
N PRO A 35 -12.52 2.79 -4.17
CA PRO A 35 -13.75 2.64 -3.40
C PRO A 35 -13.94 1.24 -2.80
N LEU A 36 -13.31 0.20 -3.37
CA LEU A 36 -13.44 -1.19 -2.92
C LEU A 36 -12.24 -2.06 -3.36
N ASP A 37 -11.15 -1.96 -2.61
CA ASP A 37 -10.00 -2.86 -2.78
C ASP A 37 -10.32 -4.23 -2.17
N GLY A 38 -10.10 -5.30 -2.95
CA GLY A 38 -10.51 -6.65 -2.56
C GLY A 38 -11.98 -6.96 -2.88
N THR A 39 -12.45 -6.57 -4.08
CA THR A 39 -13.82 -6.85 -4.55
C THR A 39 -14.20 -8.35 -4.45
N ASN A 40 -13.27 -9.26 -4.74
CA ASN A 40 -13.50 -10.70 -4.58
C ASN A 40 -13.71 -11.07 -3.11
N GLU A 41 -12.87 -10.58 -2.21
CA GLU A 41 -12.97 -10.83 -0.78
C GLU A 41 -14.27 -10.27 -0.19
N TYR A 42 -14.71 -9.08 -0.63
CA TYR A 42 -16.01 -8.52 -0.28
C TYR A 42 -17.16 -9.43 -0.75
N GLY A 43 -17.13 -9.86 -2.01
CA GLY A 43 -18.15 -10.75 -2.58
C GLY A 43 -18.20 -12.13 -1.93
N GLU A 44 -17.06 -12.63 -1.43
CA GLU A 44 -16.95 -13.88 -0.67
C GLU A 44 -17.36 -13.75 0.81
N GLY A 45 -17.72 -12.53 1.27
CA GLY A 45 -18.06 -12.28 2.67
C GLY A 45 -16.86 -12.38 3.62
N ARG A 46 -15.64 -12.20 3.11
CA ARG A 46 -14.41 -12.20 3.91
C ARG A 46 -14.18 -10.83 4.56
N ALA A 47 -13.20 -10.79 5.47
CA ALA A 47 -12.85 -9.58 6.21
C ALA A 47 -11.69 -8.79 5.58
N ASP A 48 -10.95 -9.36 4.62
CA ASP A 48 -9.73 -8.79 4.04
C ASP A 48 -10.01 -7.98 2.76
N TRP A 49 -10.79 -6.91 2.91
CA TRP A 49 -11.08 -5.88 1.90
C TRP A 49 -11.01 -4.48 2.53
N ALA A 50 -10.81 -3.46 1.70
CA ALA A 50 -10.50 -2.11 2.17
C ALA A 50 -11.15 -1.01 1.31
N VAL A 51 -11.09 0.22 1.83
CA VAL A 51 -11.35 1.46 1.08
C VAL A 51 -10.10 2.32 1.16
N HIS A 52 -9.61 2.83 0.03
CA HIS A 52 -8.41 3.66 -0.05
C HIS A 52 -8.76 5.09 -0.42
N ILE A 53 -8.26 6.05 0.35
CA ILE A 53 -8.32 7.47 0.02
C ILE A 53 -6.94 8.05 0.26
N ALA A 54 -6.29 8.55 -0.78
CA ALA A 54 -5.02 9.26 -0.68
C ALA A 54 -5.15 10.65 -1.32
N LEU A 55 -4.43 11.62 -0.76
CA LEU A 55 -4.20 12.90 -1.37
C LEU A 55 -2.75 12.96 -1.83
N TRP A 56 -2.58 13.12 -3.14
CA TRP A 56 -1.32 13.47 -3.74
C TRP A 56 -1.27 14.99 -3.96
N GLU A 57 -0.17 15.62 -3.56
CA GLU A 57 0.11 17.02 -3.83
C GLU A 57 1.49 17.17 -4.46
N GLN A 58 1.51 17.68 -5.69
CA GLN A 58 2.68 17.95 -6.53
C GLN A 58 3.62 16.78 -6.81
N ASN A 59 4.26 16.19 -5.79
CA ASN A 59 5.18 15.07 -5.92
C ASN A 59 5.16 14.14 -4.68
N ALA A 60 4.22 14.34 -3.76
CA ALA A 60 4.17 13.61 -2.50
C ALA A 60 2.74 13.22 -2.12
N LEU A 61 2.62 12.09 -1.42
CA LEU A 61 1.38 11.74 -0.71
C LEU A 61 1.37 12.51 0.62
N THR A 62 0.47 13.47 0.77
CA THR A 62 0.41 14.37 1.94
C THR A 62 -0.65 13.98 2.96
N ALA A 63 -1.68 13.26 2.52
CA ALA A 63 -2.67 12.67 3.41
C ALA A 63 -3.16 11.33 2.87
N GLY A 64 -3.60 10.45 3.77
CA GLY A 64 -4.14 9.15 3.39
C GLY A 64 -4.96 8.53 4.49
N ALA A 65 -5.93 7.72 4.10
CA ALA A 65 -6.73 6.88 4.97
C ALA A 65 -7.00 5.53 4.30
N VAL A 66 -6.88 4.46 5.08
CA VAL A 66 -7.30 3.11 4.72
C VAL A 66 -8.34 2.66 5.73
N SER A 67 -9.55 2.36 5.26
CA SER A 67 -10.59 1.74 6.08
C SER A 67 -10.56 0.24 5.89
N LEU A 68 -10.68 -0.51 6.99
CA LEU A 68 -10.99 -1.95 7.01
C LEU A 68 -12.39 -2.12 7.63
N PRO A 69 -13.48 -2.03 6.84
CA PRO A 69 -14.82 -1.91 7.41
C PRO A 69 -15.30 -3.16 8.13
N SER A 70 -14.78 -4.33 7.76
CA SER A 70 -15.10 -5.62 8.38
C SER A 70 -14.73 -5.71 9.87
N ILE A 71 -13.77 -4.88 10.31
CA ILE A 71 -13.29 -4.82 11.69
C ILE A 71 -13.48 -3.43 12.32
N ASP A 72 -14.27 -2.56 11.68
CA ASP A 72 -14.55 -1.19 12.14
C ASP A 72 -13.27 -0.37 12.45
N ALA A 73 -12.27 -0.48 11.57
CA ALA A 73 -10.99 0.20 11.74
C ALA A 73 -10.70 1.18 10.59
N VAL A 74 -10.12 2.32 10.95
CA VAL A 74 -9.60 3.32 10.01
C VAL A 74 -8.19 3.71 10.43
N PHE A 75 -7.26 3.61 9.49
CA PHE A 75 -5.86 3.99 9.66
C PHE A 75 -5.62 5.25 8.83
N GLY A 76 -4.97 6.25 9.40
CA GLY A 76 -4.78 7.54 8.76
C GLY A 76 -3.36 8.07 8.90
N THR A 77 -3.05 9.08 8.09
CA THR A 77 -1.86 9.93 8.28
C THR A 77 -2.04 10.93 9.42
N ASP A 78 -3.28 11.21 9.83
CA ASP A 78 -3.63 12.04 10.99
C ASP A 78 -4.93 11.51 11.64
N PRO A 79 -4.89 11.02 12.90
CA PRO A 79 -3.69 10.81 13.70
C PRO A 79 -2.79 9.72 13.12
N VAL A 80 -1.48 9.88 13.29
CA VAL A 80 -0.49 8.85 12.91
C VAL A 80 -0.69 7.60 13.78
N VAL A 81 -0.69 6.44 13.13
CA VAL A 81 -0.79 5.15 13.80
C VAL A 81 0.57 4.76 14.39
N VAL A 82 0.57 4.35 15.66
CA VAL A 82 1.77 3.82 16.31
C VAL A 82 1.86 2.33 16.04
N VAL A 83 2.87 1.92 15.26
CA VAL A 83 3.11 0.50 14.98
C VAL A 83 3.55 -0.21 16.26
N PRO A 84 2.89 -1.33 16.66
CA PRO A 84 3.34 -2.11 17.81
C PRO A 84 4.78 -2.62 17.64
N PRO A 85 5.54 -2.80 18.73
CA PRO A 85 6.84 -3.46 18.67
C PRO A 85 6.72 -4.83 18.00
N LYS A 86 7.79 -5.27 17.31
CA LYS A 86 7.81 -6.62 16.75
C LYS A 86 7.73 -7.66 17.86
N GLU A 87 6.88 -8.66 17.67
CA GLU A 87 6.85 -9.87 18.48
C GLU A 87 7.49 -11.05 17.73
N GLY A 88 8.16 -11.94 18.48
CA GLY A 88 8.79 -13.13 17.93
C GLY A 88 10.13 -12.89 17.23
N LEU A 89 10.83 -13.99 16.96
CA LEU A 89 12.16 -13.96 16.34
C LEU A 89 12.06 -13.92 14.81
N LYS A 90 11.22 -14.78 14.22
CA LYS A 90 11.04 -14.86 12.77
C LYS A 90 10.20 -13.68 12.24
N PRO A 91 10.58 -13.05 11.13
CA PRO A 91 9.72 -12.06 10.48
C PRO A 91 8.48 -12.72 9.88
N ARG A 92 7.35 -12.03 9.93
CA ARG A 92 6.10 -12.47 9.29
C ARG A 92 5.90 -11.74 7.96
N LEU A 93 5.82 -12.51 6.87
CA LEU A 93 5.60 -11.97 5.53
C LEU A 93 4.15 -12.19 5.10
N VAL A 94 3.46 -11.11 4.75
CA VAL A 94 2.15 -11.18 4.13
C VAL A 94 2.27 -11.01 2.61
N THR A 95 1.55 -11.84 1.86
CA THR A 95 1.47 -11.71 0.40
C THR A 95 0.06 -11.97 -0.13
N SER A 96 -0.14 -11.76 -1.43
CA SER A 96 -1.44 -11.90 -2.07
C SER A 96 -1.99 -13.33 -1.95
N ARG A 97 -3.32 -13.44 -1.75
CA ARG A 97 -4.04 -14.72 -1.84
C ARG A 97 -4.02 -15.28 -3.26
N ASN A 98 -4.22 -14.40 -4.24
CA ASN A 98 -4.51 -14.76 -5.63
C ASN A 98 -3.25 -14.98 -6.46
N ARG A 99 -2.08 -14.56 -5.95
CA ARG A 99 -0.79 -14.69 -6.63
C ARG A 99 0.32 -14.93 -5.60
N ALA A 100 1.37 -15.63 -6.01
CA ALA A 100 2.61 -15.72 -5.24
C ALA A 100 3.68 -14.90 -5.99
N PRO A 101 3.89 -13.62 -5.64
CA PRO A 101 4.96 -12.79 -6.18
C PRO A 101 6.31 -13.49 -6.05
N TYR A 102 7.12 -13.48 -7.12
CA TYR A 102 8.44 -14.12 -7.09
C TYR A 102 9.35 -13.42 -6.06
N ALA A 103 9.29 -12.10 -5.97
CA ALA A 103 10.00 -11.32 -4.97
C ALA A 103 9.61 -11.71 -3.53
N ALA A 104 8.33 -12.00 -3.27
CA ALA A 104 7.88 -12.45 -1.95
C ALA A 104 8.48 -13.81 -1.56
N VAL A 105 8.66 -14.72 -2.53
CA VAL A 105 9.32 -16.01 -2.30
C VAL A 105 10.80 -15.81 -1.96
N LEU A 106 11.53 -15.02 -2.76
CA LEU A 106 12.95 -14.71 -2.52
C LEU A 106 13.17 -14.12 -1.13
N VAL A 107 12.35 -13.13 -0.76
CA VAL A 107 12.41 -12.48 0.55
C VAL A 107 12.08 -13.47 1.66
N SER A 108 11.02 -14.26 1.51
CA SER A 108 10.61 -15.25 2.51
C SER A 108 11.68 -16.30 2.78
N GLU A 109 12.34 -16.81 1.73
CA GLU A 109 13.39 -17.83 1.87
C GLU A 109 14.68 -17.24 2.45
N HIS A 110 15.07 -16.03 2.02
CA HIS A 110 16.30 -15.39 2.48
C HIS A 110 16.25 -15.02 3.97
N LEU A 111 15.09 -14.54 4.44
CA LEU A 111 14.88 -14.08 5.82
C LEU A 111 14.29 -15.15 6.75
N ASP A 112 14.03 -16.37 6.26
CA ASP A 112 13.34 -17.44 7.00
C ASP A 112 12.01 -16.96 7.62
N CYS A 113 11.18 -16.33 6.78
CA CYS A 113 9.90 -15.74 7.19
C CYS A 113 8.83 -16.81 7.44
N ASP A 114 7.96 -16.53 8.42
CA ASP A 114 6.64 -17.17 8.49
C ASP A 114 5.69 -16.44 7.53
N ALA A 115 5.34 -17.07 6.42
CA ALA A 115 4.52 -16.45 5.38
C ALA A 115 3.03 -16.78 5.50
N PHE A 116 2.17 -15.79 5.32
CA PHE A 116 0.72 -15.96 5.23
C PHE A 116 0.12 -15.09 4.13
N ARG A 117 -1.18 -15.29 3.85
CA ARG A 117 -1.86 -14.65 2.72
C ARG A 117 -3.10 -13.88 3.16
N LEU A 118 -3.26 -12.70 2.60
CA LEU A 118 -4.49 -11.88 2.68
C LEU A 118 -4.90 -11.40 1.28
N GLY A 119 -6.19 -11.18 1.09
CA GLY A 119 -6.72 -10.32 0.02
C GLY A 119 -6.35 -8.85 0.22
N SER A 120 -6.79 -7.97 -0.69
CA SER A 120 -6.67 -6.49 -0.61
C SER A 120 -5.26 -5.92 -0.36
N ALA A 121 -4.78 -5.02 -1.21
CA ALA A 121 -3.52 -4.31 -0.94
C ALA A 121 -3.57 -3.55 0.41
N GLY A 122 -4.71 -2.94 0.73
CA GLY A 122 -4.96 -2.26 2.00
C GLY A 122 -4.87 -3.17 3.21
N ALA A 123 -5.58 -4.30 3.21
CA ALA A 123 -5.54 -5.26 4.31
C ALA A 123 -4.12 -5.79 4.58
N LYS A 124 -3.35 -6.06 3.52
CA LYS A 124 -1.94 -6.48 3.64
C LYS A 124 -1.07 -5.41 4.29
N ALA A 125 -1.12 -4.17 3.82
CA ALA A 125 -0.34 -3.09 4.42
C ALA A 125 -0.75 -2.83 5.88
N MET A 126 -2.06 -2.77 6.16
CA MET A 126 -2.57 -2.49 7.50
C MET A 126 -2.29 -3.62 8.50
N SER A 127 -2.11 -4.86 8.04
CA SER A 127 -1.63 -5.95 8.90
C SER A 127 -0.26 -5.67 9.51
N ILE A 128 0.62 -4.89 8.84
CA ILE A 128 1.89 -4.45 9.43
C ILE A 128 1.64 -3.42 10.53
N LEU A 129 0.75 -2.46 10.28
CA LEU A 129 0.38 -1.42 11.24
C LEU A 129 -0.30 -2.00 12.50
N MET A 130 -1.06 -3.07 12.35
CA MET A 130 -1.66 -3.81 13.46
C MET A 130 -0.65 -4.72 14.20
N GLY A 131 0.56 -4.89 13.68
CA GLY A 131 1.57 -5.77 14.25
C GLY A 131 1.34 -7.26 13.96
N GLU A 132 0.54 -7.59 12.95
CA GLU A 132 0.27 -8.97 12.51
C GLU A 132 1.29 -9.46 11.47
N ALA A 133 1.83 -8.53 10.67
CA ALA A 133 2.92 -8.75 9.72
C ALA A 133 4.10 -7.82 10.01
N ASP A 134 5.23 -8.13 9.40
CA ASP A 134 6.43 -7.28 9.42
C ASP A 134 6.81 -6.81 8.01
N ILE A 135 6.40 -7.57 6.99
CA ILE A 135 6.80 -7.40 5.60
C ILE A 135 5.60 -7.66 4.68
N TYR A 136 5.36 -6.77 3.73
CA TYR A 136 4.46 -6.94 2.58
C TYR A 136 5.25 -6.69 1.30
N VAL A 137 5.34 -7.70 0.43
CA VAL A 137 5.99 -7.61 -0.89
C VAL A 137 4.99 -7.91 -1.98
N HIS A 138 4.99 -7.08 -3.02
CA HIS A 138 4.17 -7.28 -4.21
C HIS A 138 4.97 -7.04 -5.50
N ASP A 139 4.82 -7.95 -6.46
CA ASP A 139 5.27 -7.80 -7.85
C ASP A 139 4.17 -8.24 -8.83
N GLY A 140 4.41 -8.04 -10.13
CA GLY A 140 3.46 -8.45 -11.17
C GLY A 140 2.30 -7.47 -11.37
N GLY A 141 2.43 -6.27 -10.79
CA GLY A 141 1.61 -5.12 -11.11
C GLY A 141 0.37 -4.89 -10.26
N MET A 142 0.02 -3.62 -10.16
CA MET A 142 -1.21 -3.06 -9.59
C MET A 142 -1.43 -1.67 -10.19
N TYR A 143 -2.45 -0.97 -9.74
CA TYR A 143 -2.68 0.43 -10.07
C TYR A 143 -2.33 1.36 -8.90
N GLN A 144 -2.20 2.65 -9.19
CA GLN A 144 -1.86 3.66 -8.20
C GLN A 144 -2.89 3.74 -7.05
N TRP A 145 -4.17 3.48 -7.31
CA TRP A 145 -5.21 3.46 -6.28
C TRP A 145 -5.11 2.28 -5.30
N ASP A 146 -4.50 1.16 -5.72
CA ASP A 146 -4.24 0.02 -4.82
C ASP A 146 -3.20 0.35 -3.74
N SER A 147 -2.24 1.24 -4.04
CA SER A 147 -1.07 1.49 -3.19
C SER A 147 -1.00 2.88 -2.57
N ALA A 148 -1.62 3.90 -3.15
CA ALA A 148 -1.43 5.29 -2.71
C ALA A 148 -1.81 5.50 -1.23
N ALA A 149 -3.00 5.05 -0.82
CA ALA A 149 -3.42 5.23 0.58
C ALA A 149 -2.64 4.30 1.54
N PRO A 150 -2.44 3.01 1.23
CA PRO A 150 -1.56 2.15 2.02
C PRO A 150 -0.14 2.70 2.20
N ALA A 151 0.47 3.24 1.14
CA ALA A 151 1.80 3.85 1.17
C ALA A 151 1.82 5.11 2.03
N ALA A 152 0.86 6.02 1.85
CA ALA A 152 0.76 7.25 2.64
C ALA A 152 0.68 6.95 4.15
N VAL A 153 -0.20 6.04 4.52
CA VAL A 153 -0.43 5.63 5.91
C VAL A 153 0.79 4.92 6.50
N ALA A 154 1.42 4.00 5.75
CA ALA A 154 2.62 3.29 6.19
C ALA A 154 3.82 4.23 6.37
N MET A 155 4.07 5.14 5.42
CA MET A 155 5.15 6.14 5.52
C MET A 155 4.94 7.07 6.73
N ALA A 156 3.71 7.52 6.97
CA ALA A 156 3.40 8.37 8.12
C ALA A 156 3.66 7.64 9.45
N ALA A 157 3.43 6.33 9.51
CA ALA A 157 3.71 5.48 10.66
C ALA A 157 5.20 5.12 10.84
N GLY A 158 6.09 5.63 9.98
CA GLY A 158 7.54 5.38 10.04
C GLY A 158 7.99 4.05 9.46
N LEU A 159 7.13 3.37 8.69
CA LEU A 159 7.49 2.17 7.94
C LEU A 159 8.26 2.55 6.67
N HIS A 160 9.07 1.62 6.17
CA HIS A 160 9.71 1.77 4.87
C HIS A 160 8.72 1.42 3.76
N VAL A 161 8.69 2.25 2.71
CA VAL A 161 7.89 2.03 1.50
C VAL A 161 8.71 2.41 0.28
N SER A 162 8.88 1.48 -0.66
CA SER A 162 9.56 1.76 -1.94
C SER A 162 9.18 0.76 -3.02
N ARG A 163 9.65 1.02 -4.26
CA ARG A 163 9.76 0.01 -5.31
C ARG A 163 10.71 -1.10 -4.88
N LEU A 164 10.65 -2.25 -5.55
CA LEU A 164 11.54 -3.40 -5.27
C LEU A 164 13.01 -3.13 -5.60
N ASP A 165 13.31 -2.09 -6.39
CA ASP A 165 14.67 -1.61 -6.65
C ASP A 165 15.15 -0.56 -5.63
N GLY A 166 14.31 -0.21 -4.64
CA GLY A 166 14.59 0.79 -3.61
C GLY A 166 14.24 2.22 -4.00
N SER A 167 13.81 2.48 -5.25
CA SER A 167 13.40 3.82 -5.67
C SER A 167 12.06 4.24 -5.04
N PRO A 168 11.82 5.55 -4.83
CA PRO A 168 10.54 6.06 -4.33
C PRO A 168 9.36 5.67 -5.24
N LEU A 169 8.16 5.58 -4.67
CA LEU A 169 6.94 5.41 -5.46
C LEU A 169 6.56 6.73 -6.13
N GLU A 170 6.24 6.68 -7.42
CA GLU A 170 5.73 7.81 -8.18
C GLU A 170 4.22 7.68 -8.41
N TYR A 171 3.50 8.77 -8.21
CA TYR A 171 2.05 8.85 -8.32
C TYR A 171 1.62 10.01 -9.22
N ASN A 172 0.36 9.96 -9.66
CA ASN A 172 -0.23 10.88 -10.64
C ASN A 172 0.52 10.93 -11.98
N THR A 173 1.20 9.85 -12.35
CA THR A 173 1.82 9.74 -13.68
C THR A 173 0.76 9.45 -14.77
N PRO A 174 1.07 9.69 -16.06
CA PRO A 174 0.17 9.38 -17.17
C PRO A 174 -0.29 7.92 -17.21
N ASP A 175 0.59 6.99 -16.87
CA ASP A 175 0.30 5.56 -16.73
C ASP A 175 -0.04 5.26 -15.27
N THR A 176 -1.27 4.84 -15.00
CA THR A 176 -1.74 4.55 -13.63
C THR A 176 -1.22 3.23 -13.09
N TRP A 177 -0.48 2.46 -13.90
CA TRP A 177 0.15 1.21 -13.50
C TRP A 177 1.34 1.43 -12.57
N LEU A 178 1.37 0.64 -11.49
CA LEU A 178 2.51 0.52 -10.59
C LEU A 178 3.01 -0.94 -10.65
N PRO A 179 4.25 -1.20 -11.11
CA PRO A 179 4.71 -2.56 -11.37
C PRO A 179 4.89 -3.40 -10.10
N ASP A 180 5.31 -2.76 -9.02
CA ASP A 180 5.74 -3.42 -7.79
C ASP A 180 5.87 -2.40 -6.65
N PHE A 181 5.84 -2.89 -5.41
CA PHE A 181 6.31 -2.16 -4.23
C PHE A 181 6.46 -3.12 -3.04
N PHE A 182 7.07 -2.63 -1.97
CA PHE A 182 7.03 -3.30 -0.68
C PHE A 182 6.84 -2.30 0.46
N VAL A 183 6.28 -2.81 1.56
CA VAL A 183 6.16 -2.13 2.85
C VAL A 183 6.80 -3.03 3.89
N CYS A 184 7.66 -2.48 4.76
CA CYS A 184 8.22 -3.24 5.85
C CYS A 184 8.58 -2.38 7.05
N ARG A 185 8.85 -3.04 8.18
CA ARG A 185 9.59 -2.39 9.27
C ARG A 185 11.00 -2.01 8.79
N PRO A 186 11.53 -0.81 9.13
CA PRO A 186 12.79 -0.30 8.58
C PRO A 186 14.00 -1.24 8.74
N GLU A 187 14.04 -2.04 9.81
CA GLU A 187 15.11 -3.00 10.05
C GLU A 187 15.22 -4.13 9.01
N TYR A 188 14.20 -4.33 8.15
CA TYR A 188 14.22 -5.33 7.08
C TYR A 188 14.58 -4.78 5.71
N THR A 189 14.64 -3.47 5.52
CA THR A 189 14.80 -2.84 4.19
C THR A 189 16.01 -3.39 3.43
N ASP A 190 17.18 -3.38 4.06
CA ASP A 190 18.43 -3.78 3.41
C ASP A 190 18.44 -5.28 3.08
N ALA A 191 17.95 -6.11 4.00
CA ALA A 191 17.87 -7.56 3.79
C ALA A 191 16.87 -7.94 2.69
N ILE A 192 15.75 -7.20 2.56
CA ILE A 192 14.78 -7.38 1.46
C ILE A 192 15.43 -7.03 0.11
N LEU A 193 16.09 -5.88 0.01
CA LEU A 193 16.76 -5.46 -1.21
C LEU A 193 17.89 -6.43 -1.60
N HIS A 194 18.64 -6.92 -0.60
CA HIS A 194 19.66 -7.95 -0.78
C HIS A 194 19.05 -9.27 -1.28
N ALA A 195 17.93 -9.72 -0.71
CA ALA A 195 17.26 -10.94 -1.14
C ALA A 195 16.82 -10.89 -2.62
N ILE A 196 16.38 -9.72 -3.09
CA ILE A 196 15.87 -9.54 -4.46
C ILE A 196 17.02 -9.36 -5.47
N TRP A 197 18.05 -8.59 -5.13
CA TRP A 197 19.07 -8.14 -6.10
C TRP A 197 20.50 -8.62 -5.82
N GLY A 198 20.75 -9.26 -4.67
CA GLY A 198 22.09 -9.68 -4.24
C GLY A 198 23.06 -8.51 -4.04
N ARG A 199 22.55 -7.32 -3.70
CA ARG A 199 23.34 -6.11 -3.45
C ARG A 199 23.06 -5.61 -2.04
N ASP A 200 24.11 -5.31 -1.29
CA ASP A 200 23.99 -4.46 -0.11
C ASP A 200 23.73 -3.00 -0.55
N PRO A 201 22.87 -2.25 0.16
CA PRO A 201 22.69 -0.84 -0.12
C PRO A 201 24.02 -0.09 0.03
N ARG A 202 24.29 0.80 -0.92
CA ARG A 202 25.47 1.66 -0.94
C ARG A 202 25.31 2.85 0.00
#